data_AF-A0A239GXQ7-F1
#
_entry.id   AF-A0A239GXQ7-F1
#
_cell.length_a   1.000
_cell.length_b   1.000
_cell.length_c   1.000
_cell.angle_alpha   90.00
_cell.angle_beta   90.00
_cell.angle_gamma   90.00
#
_symmetry.space_group_name_H-M   'P 1'
#
loop_
_entity.id
_entity.type
_entity.pdbx_description
1 polymer ?
#
loop_
_entity_poly.entity_id
_entity_poly.type
_entity_poly.pdbx_seq_one_letter_code
_entity_poly.pdbx_strand_id
1 'polypeptide(L)'
;MARKYENIENKIKSSEQPFYRFLHDALEGEMFDFLINLSSHTNVYIFSGIIRNYFLHNYLVRDVDVIVDSDETVRQLLGNHKYIINSFGGYKLKLGKKNLDLWRIDNTWGLKRVPKMFDVDLQTFIPSTAFFNFSSIIYSINDKQFIYTEDFLSFLHSKTLDYVFSPNLNQELCIVNTVYYSEKYKLKIGNRLLKLIRAWHLEGGRDYKQVQLKHFGEVLFSNQKIDSMLNSRKKVDNNYVK
;
A
#
# COMPACT_ATOMS: atom_id res chain seq x y z
N MET A 1 -22.06 16.31 9.88
CA MET A 1 -21.54 15.18 9.06
C MET A 1 -20.50 14.32 9.82
N ALA A 2 -20.49 14.31 11.17
CA ALA A 2 -19.40 13.74 11.98
C ALA A 2 -19.59 12.29 12.49
N ARG A 3 -20.58 11.51 12.01
CA ARG A 3 -20.97 10.24 12.66
C ARG A 3 -20.61 8.94 11.93
N LYS A 4 -20.15 8.98 10.69
CA LYS A 4 -20.04 7.75 9.88
C LYS A 4 -18.86 6.86 10.30
N TYR A 5 -17.74 7.46 10.69
CA TYR A 5 -16.49 6.73 10.96
C TYR A 5 -15.89 6.96 12.35
N GLU A 6 -16.58 7.67 13.25
CA GLU A 6 -16.09 8.04 14.59
C GLU A 6 -15.53 6.83 15.37
N ASN A 7 -16.24 5.69 15.37
CA ASN A 7 -15.77 4.46 16.02
C ASN A 7 -14.48 3.90 15.41
N ILE A 8 -14.30 4.05 14.09
CA ILE A 8 -13.11 3.57 13.38
C ILE A 8 -11.94 4.51 13.62
N GLU A 9 -12.17 5.82 13.62
CA GLU A 9 -11.15 6.82 13.94
C GLU A 9 -10.63 6.61 15.36
N ASN A 10 -11.54 6.40 16.34
CA ASN A 10 -11.17 6.05 17.71
C ASN A 10 -10.36 4.75 17.78
N LYS A 11 -10.71 3.74 16.97
CA LYS A 11 -9.93 2.49 16.86
C LYS A 11 -8.54 2.71 16.28
N ILE A 12 -8.38 3.57 15.26
CA ILE A 12 -7.08 3.89 14.69
C ILE A 12 -6.23 4.66 15.73
N LYS A 13 -6.81 5.68 16.37
CA LYS A 13 -6.14 6.49 17.38
C LYS A 13 -5.65 5.64 18.56
N SER A 14 -6.53 4.79 19.11
CA SER A 14 -6.15 3.86 20.19
C SER A 14 -5.12 2.80 19.76
N SER A 15 -4.89 2.61 18.46
CA SER A 15 -3.89 1.68 17.93
C SER A 15 -2.51 2.31 17.75
N GLU A 16 -2.34 3.62 17.91
CA GLU A 16 -1.08 4.33 17.65
C GLU A 16 0.12 3.80 18.46
N GLN A 17 -0.02 3.74 19.79
CA GLN A 17 1.03 3.20 20.67
C GLN A 17 1.15 1.67 20.60
N PRO A 18 0.05 0.90 20.56
CA PRO A 18 0.14 -0.54 20.29
C PRO A 18 0.86 -0.87 18.98
N PHE A 19 0.64 -0.09 17.91
CA PHE A 19 1.30 -0.30 16.63
C PHE A 19 2.79 0.01 16.70
N TYR A 20 3.20 1.06 17.41
CA TYR A 20 4.63 1.32 17.66
C TYR A 20 5.34 0.14 18.32
N ARG A 21 4.73 -0.44 19.36
CA ARG A 21 5.27 -1.63 20.04
C ARG A 21 5.31 -2.84 19.11
N PHE A 22 4.24 -3.03 18.33
CA PHE A 22 4.23 -4.06 17.29
C PHE A 22 5.36 -3.86 16.27
N LEU A 23 5.67 -2.62 15.85
CA LEU A 23 6.79 -2.36 14.95
C LEU A 23 8.13 -2.72 15.60
N HIS A 24 8.33 -2.35 16.87
CA HIS A 24 9.52 -2.73 17.62
C HIS A 24 9.71 -4.25 17.61
N ASP A 25 8.69 -5.01 18.01
CA ASP A 25 8.75 -6.47 18.14
C ASP A 25 8.80 -7.17 16.77
N ALA A 26 8.14 -6.61 15.75
CA ALA A 26 8.09 -7.21 14.42
C ALA A 26 9.35 -6.90 13.59
N LEU A 27 10.07 -5.82 13.89
CA LEU A 27 11.25 -5.37 13.15
C LEU A 27 12.56 -5.49 13.95
N GLU A 28 12.53 -6.09 15.15
CA GLU A 28 13.64 -6.21 16.10
C GLU A 28 15.06 -6.27 15.51
N GLY A 29 16.00 -5.66 16.24
CA GLY A 29 17.42 -5.61 15.89
C GLY A 29 17.75 -4.52 14.87
N GLU A 30 18.66 -4.82 13.95
CA GLU A 30 19.26 -3.86 13.00
C GLU A 30 18.23 -3.01 12.24
N MET A 31 17.08 -3.60 11.88
CA MET A 31 16.03 -2.92 11.12
C MET A 31 15.33 -1.83 11.95
N PHE A 32 14.93 -2.14 13.18
CA PHE A 32 14.29 -1.14 14.03
C PHE A 32 15.29 -0.05 14.46
N ASP A 33 16.52 -0.43 14.81
CA ASP A 33 17.59 0.52 15.15
C ASP A 33 17.87 1.49 13.99
N PHE A 34 17.89 0.98 12.75
CA PHE A 34 18.02 1.80 11.56
C PHE A 34 16.86 2.79 11.39
N LEU A 35 15.61 2.38 11.64
CA LEU A 35 14.46 3.29 11.60
C LEU A 35 14.55 4.39 12.67
N ILE A 36 14.98 4.05 13.88
CA ILE A 36 15.16 5.03 14.96
C ILE A 36 16.27 6.01 14.59
N ASN A 37 17.39 5.53 14.06
CA ASN A 37 18.48 6.38 13.60
C ASN A 37 18.07 7.27 12.41
N LEU A 38 17.24 6.79 11.48
CA LEU A 38 16.65 7.65 10.45
C LEU A 38 15.77 8.74 11.08
N SER A 39 14.93 8.36 12.06
CA SER A 39 13.96 9.27 12.69
C SER A 39 14.60 10.42 13.48
N SER A 40 15.85 10.28 13.94
CA SER A 40 16.58 11.37 14.58
C SER A 40 17.10 12.42 13.61
N HIS A 41 17.02 12.18 12.30
CA HIS A 41 17.55 13.07 11.27
C HIS A 41 16.54 13.51 10.22
N THR A 42 15.43 12.81 10.06
CA THR A 42 14.35 13.12 9.11
C THR A 42 13.03 12.54 9.61
N ASN A 43 11.92 12.97 9.01
CA ASN A 43 10.64 12.32 9.27
C ASN A 43 10.62 10.95 8.57
N VAL A 44 10.16 9.94 9.28
CA VAL A 44 10.13 8.55 8.84
C VAL A 44 8.70 8.04 8.88
N TYR A 45 8.22 7.59 7.73
CA TYR A 45 6.87 7.06 7.59
C TYR A 45 6.90 5.60 7.16
N ILE A 46 6.23 4.74 7.91
CA ILE A 46 5.97 3.37 7.49
C ILE A 46 4.80 3.36 6.52
N PHE A 47 4.95 2.69 5.38
CA PHE A 47 3.93 2.64 4.34
C PHE A 47 3.15 1.31 4.34
N SER A 48 1.84 1.45 4.18
CA SER A 48 0.77 0.47 3.97
C SER A 48 0.97 -1.00 4.37
N GLY A 49 1.91 -1.76 3.80
CA GLY A 49 1.85 -3.23 3.77
C GLY A 49 1.73 -3.86 5.17
N ILE A 50 2.58 -3.40 6.09
CA ILE A 50 2.60 -3.79 7.50
C ILE A 50 1.42 -3.21 8.30
N ILE A 51 0.99 -1.99 7.98
CA ILE A 51 -0.15 -1.31 8.62
C ILE A 51 -1.47 -2.03 8.29
N ARG A 52 -1.74 -2.28 7.00
CA ARG A 52 -2.89 -3.05 6.52
C ARG A 52 -2.95 -4.40 7.21
N ASN A 53 -1.83 -5.09 7.25
CA ASN A 53 -1.67 -6.40 7.87
C ASN A 53 -2.06 -6.37 9.35
N TYR A 54 -1.57 -5.37 10.10
CA TYR A 54 -1.96 -5.14 11.49
C TYR A 54 -3.48 -4.96 11.67
N PHE A 55 -4.12 -4.08 10.89
CA PHE A 55 -5.57 -3.86 10.98
C PHE A 55 -6.44 -5.01 10.44
N LEU A 56 -5.84 -5.95 9.71
CA LEU A 56 -6.46 -7.20 9.27
C LEU A 56 -6.09 -8.40 10.16
N HIS A 57 -5.40 -8.17 11.29
CA HIS A 57 -4.95 -9.21 12.21
C HIS A 57 -4.09 -10.30 11.54
N ASN A 58 -3.28 -9.90 10.57
CA ASN A 58 -2.28 -10.74 9.92
C ASN A 58 -0.89 -10.18 10.21
N TYR A 59 -0.18 -10.73 11.19
CA TYR A 59 1.06 -10.16 11.71
C TYR A 59 2.33 -10.58 10.95
N LEU A 60 2.19 -11.20 9.77
CA LEU A 60 3.34 -11.55 8.94
C LEU A 60 3.94 -10.29 8.30
N VAL A 61 5.23 -10.06 8.56
CA VAL A 61 6.03 -8.98 7.97
C VAL A 61 7.01 -9.58 6.97
N ARG A 62 6.84 -9.24 5.69
CA ARG A 62 7.75 -9.67 4.62
C ARG A 62 8.74 -8.57 4.27
N ASP A 63 8.23 -7.50 3.66
CA ASP A 63 8.97 -6.31 3.26
C ASP A 63 8.45 -5.09 4.04
N VAL A 64 9.34 -4.14 4.29
CA VAL A 64 9.04 -2.89 4.99
C VAL A 64 9.25 -1.72 4.03
N ASP A 65 8.17 -1.07 3.64
CA ASP A 65 8.22 0.15 2.85
C ASP A 65 8.31 1.37 3.78
N VAL A 66 9.32 2.21 3.56
CA VAL A 66 9.61 3.38 4.39
C VAL A 66 9.72 4.60 3.50
N ILE A 67 9.11 5.71 3.91
CA ILE A 67 9.20 7.01 3.24
C ILE A 67 9.93 8.00 4.14
N VAL A 68 10.79 8.84 3.56
CA VAL A 68 11.59 9.87 4.24
C VAL A 68 11.56 11.20 3.51
N ASP A 69 11.68 12.31 4.24
CA ASP A 69 11.52 13.66 3.69
C ASP A 69 12.77 14.22 2.99
N SER A 70 13.98 13.89 3.46
CA SER A 70 15.23 14.51 3.00
C SER A 70 16.26 13.50 2.48
N ASP A 71 16.94 13.82 1.37
CA ASP A 71 17.92 12.97 0.70
C ASP A 71 19.35 13.11 1.25
N GLU A 72 19.73 14.32 1.65
CA GLU A 72 21.12 14.62 2.05
C GLU A 72 21.53 13.77 3.26
N THR A 73 20.63 13.67 4.24
CA THR A 73 20.89 12.86 5.43
C THR A 73 20.71 11.37 5.16
N VAL A 74 19.77 10.99 4.28
CA VAL A 74 19.54 9.59 3.94
C VAL A 74 20.77 8.99 3.28
N ARG A 75 21.38 9.66 2.29
CA ARG A 75 22.61 9.16 1.66
C ARG A 75 23.75 8.96 2.65
N GLN A 76 23.91 9.85 3.63
CA GLN A 76 24.93 9.72 4.66
C GLN A 76 24.65 8.50 5.56
N LEU A 77 23.41 8.31 5.99
CA LEU A 77 23.00 7.18 6.83
C LEU A 77 23.03 5.84 6.07
N LEU A 78 22.76 5.86 4.77
CA LEU A 78 22.92 4.74 3.87
C LEU A 78 24.39 4.37 3.60
N GLY A 79 25.33 5.30 3.73
CA GLY A 79 26.75 5.07 3.45
C GLY A 79 27.37 3.92 4.25
N ASN A 80 26.78 3.61 5.41
CA ASN A 80 27.20 2.50 6.27
C ASN A 80 26.59 1.15 5.87
N HIS A 81 25.70 1.10 4.88
CA HIS A 81 24.93 -0.08 4.49
C HIS A 81 25.05 -0.37 2.98
N LYS A 82 24.97 -1.64 2.60
CA LYS A 82 24.86 -2.03 1.18
C LYS A 82 23.42 -1.85 0.72
N TYR A 83 23.21 -1.16 -0.40
CA TYR A 83 21.88 -0.95 -0.99
C TYR A 83 21.90 -1.07 -2.52
N ILE A 84 20.71 -1.28 -3.11
CA ILE A 84 20.46 -1.27 -4.56
C ILE A 84 19.41 -0.22 -4.86
N ILE A 85 19.57 0.57 -5.92
CA ILE A 85 18.53 1.49 -6.37
C ILE A 85 17.61 0.77 -7.36
N ASN A 86 16.30 0.78 -7.10
CA ASN A 86 15.31 0.15 -7.98
C ASN A 86 14.96 1.05 -9.19
N SER A 87 14.24 0.50 -10.17
CA SER A 87 13.87 1.21 -11.40
C SER A 87 12.98 2.45 -11.19
N PHE A 88 12.42 2.61 -10.00
CA PHE A 88 11.58 3.75 -9.62
C PHE A 88 12.33 4.79 -8.77
N GLY A 89 13.60 4.55 -8.45
CA GLY A 89 14.47 5.46 -7.69
C GLY A 89 14.39 5.30 -6.17
N GLY A 90 13.80 4.20 -5.66
CA GLY A 90 13.87 3.83 -4.24
C GLY A 90 15.13 3.01 -3.91
N TYR A 91 15.59 3.06 -2.67
CA TYR A 91 16.73 2.31 -2.18
C TYR A 91 16.26 1.01 -1.51
N LYS A 92 16.79 -0.13 -1.94
CA LYS A 92 16.53 -1.43 -1.34
C LYS A 92 17.69 -1.85 -0.47
N LEU A 93 17.42 -2.05 0.81
CA LEU A 93 18.36 -2.47 1.83
C LEU A 93 18.03 -3.87 2.33
N LYS A 94 19.08 -4.59 2.72
CA LYS A 94 18.95 -5.83 3.47
C LYS A 94 19.55 -5.60 4.85
N LEU A 95 18.70 -5.56 5.88
CA LEU A 95 19.10 -5.40 7.28
C LEU A 95 18.74 -6.71 7.99
N GLY A 96 19.75 -7.46 8.40
CA GLY A 96 19.64 -8.84 8.85
C GLY A 96 18.91 -9.75 7.84
N LYS A 97 17.75 -10.27 8.26
CA LYS A 97 16.90 -11.17 7.46
C LYS A 97 15.76 -10.46 6.71
N LYS A 98 15.60 -9.14 6.89
CA LYS A 98 14.47 -8.38 6.34
C LYS A 98 14.93 -7.45 5.23
N ASN A 99 14.05 -7.24 4.26
CA ASN A 99 14.25 -6.22 3.22
C ASN A 99 13.51 -4.94 3.62
N LEU A 100 14.16 -3.81 3.37
CA LEU A 100 13.56 -2.49 3.51
C LEU A 100 13.64 -1.77 2.17
N ASP A 101 12.50 -1.29 1.70
CA ASP A 101 12.41 -0.42 0.53
C ASP A 101 12.22 1.02 1.03
N LEU A 102 13.26 1.83 0.89
CA LEU A 102 13.32 3.22 1.31
C LEU A 102 13.02 4.15 0.13
N TRP A 103 12.06 5.02 0.31
CA TRP A 103 11.57 5.96 -0.69
C TRP A 103 11.72 7.39 -0.17
N ARG A 104 12.15 8.31 -1.02
CA ARG A 104 12.02 9.74 -0.70
C ARG A 104 10.62 10.20 -1.03
N ILE A 105 10.04 11.06 -0.19
CA ILE A 105 8.69 11.59 -0.38
C ILE A 105 8.53 12.23 -1.76
N ASP A 106 9.42 13.15 -2.12
CA ASP A 106 9.43 13.88 -3.39
C ASP A 106 9.81 13.02 -4.60
N ASN A 107 10.35 11.82 -4.36
CA ASN A 107 10.74 10.87 -5.39
C ASN A 107 9.79 9.65 -5.46
N THR A 108 8.71 9.61 -4.67
CA THR A 108 7.72 8.53 -4.75
C THR A 108 7.05 8.53 -6.11
N TRP A 109 6.74 7.33 -6.63
CA TRP A 109 6.09 7.19 -7.93
C TRP A 109 4.75 7.94 -8.00
N GLY A 110 3.98 7.90 -6.91
CA GLY A 110 2.68 8.56 -6.81
C GLY A 110 2.75 10.08 -6.90
N LEU A 111 3.67 10.72 -6.16
CA LEU A 111 3.81 12.18 -6.13
C LEU A 111 4.34 12.75 -7.46
N LYS A 112 5.21 12.01 -8.17
CA LYS A 112 5.67 12.39 -9.52
C LYS A 112 4.55 12.52 -10.57
N ARG A 113 3.36 11.99 -10.29
CA ARG A 113 2.22 11.96 -11.22
C ARG A 113 1.16 13.02 -10.93
N VAL A 114 1.32 13.77 -9.84
CA VAL A 114 0.41 14.85 -9.46
C VAL A 114 1.05 16.17 -9.89
N PRO A 115 0.30 17.12 -10.50
CA PRO A 115 0.81 18.45 -10.79
C PRO A 115 1.43 19.06 -9.53
N LYS A 116 2.56 19.77 -9.64
CA LYS A 116 3.23 20.39 -8.49
C LYS A 116 2.22 21.18 -7.65
N MET A 117 1.82 20.61 -6.53
CA MET A 117 0.99 21.29 -5.56
C MET A 117 1.95 22.14 -4.72
N PHE A 118 2.06 23.41 -5.07
CA PHE A 118 2.68 24.38 -4.18
C PHE A 118 1.85 24.42 -2.89
N ASP A 119 2.52 24.41 -1.74
CA ASP A 119 1.94 24.55 -0.39
C ASP A 119 1.15 23.38 0.22
N VAL A 120 1.25 22.15 -0.32
CA VAL A 120 0.66 20.96 0.34
C VAL A 120 1.69 20.24 1.20
N ASP A 121 1.30 19.95 2.45
CA ASP A 121 2.04 19.04 3.32
C ASP A 121 2.07 17.63 2.71
N LEU A 122 3.19 17.29 2.05
CA LEU A 122 3.33 16.08 1.24
C LEU A 122 3.01 14.81 2.03
N GLN A 123 3.28 14.79 3.34
CA GLN A 123 3.02 13.62 4.19
C GLN A 123 1.53 13.30 4.32
N THR A 124 0.68 14.34 4.34
CA THR A 124 -0.78 14.19 4.37
C THR A 124 -1.34 13.70 3.03
N PHE A 125 -0.60 13.95 1.94
CA PHE A 125 -1.02 13.62 0.60
C PHE A 125 -0.51 12.24 0.13
N ILE A 126 0.61 11.74 0.66
CA ILE A 126 1.14 10.39 0.36
C ILE A 126 0.04 9.31 0.35
N PRO A 127 -0.80 9.17 1.41
CA PRO A 127 -1.86 8.16 1.46
C PRO A 127 -2.81 8.19 0.24
N SER A 128 -3.07 9.38 -0.29
CA SER A 128 -3.95 9.61 -1.44
C SER A 128 -3.36 9.14 -2.77
N THR A 129 -2.05 8.84 -2.81
CA THR A 129 -1.36 8.36 -4.02
C THR A 129 -1.33 6.84 -4.14
N ALA A 130 -1.78 6.12 -3.12
CA ALA A 130 -1.87 4.67 -3.16
C ALA A 130 -2.93 4.20 -4.18
N PHE A 131 -2.67 3.07 -4.86
CA PHE A 131 -3.67 2.52 -5.76
C PHE A 131 -4.91 2.03 -5.01
N PHE A 132 -4.73 1.24 -3.96
CA PHE A 132 -5.82 0.64 -3.20
C PHE A 132 -6.15 1.43 -1.93
N ASN A 133 -7.44 1.51 -1.59
CA ASN A 133 -7.93 2.21 -0.38
C ASN A 133 -7.36 1.67 0.95
N PHE A 134 -7.12 0.37 1.03
CA PHE A 134 -6.50 -0.26 2.20
C PHE A 134 -5.02 0.11 2.42
N SER A 135 -4.46 0.89 1.48
CA SER A 135 -3.09 1.38 1.44
C SER A 135 -3.03 2.90 1.60
N SER A 136 -4.18 3.55 1.72
CA SER A 136 -4.29 4.98 1.98
C SER A 136 -4.09 5.32 3.46
N ILE A 137 -2.98 4.83 4.01
CA ILE A 137 -2.52 5.07 5.36
C ILE A 137 -0.99 4.96 5.45
N ILE A 138 -0.40 5.84 6.25
CA ILE A 138 0.99 5.78 6.69
C ILE A 138 1.06 5.93 8.21
N TYR A 139 2.21 5.61 8.78
CA TYR A 139 2.48 5.79 10.21
C TYR A 139 3.77 6.57 10.41
N SER A 140 3.69 7.72 11.09
CA SER A 140 4.84 8.53 11.48
C SER A 140 5.56 7.88 12.67
N ILE A 141 6.82 7.49 12.49
CA ILE A 141 7.68 7.00 13.59
C ILE A 141 7.96 8.12 14.59
N ASN A 142 8.17 9.34 14.09
CA ASN A 142 8.51 10.52 14.87
C ASN A 142 7.38 10.89 15.83
N ASP A 143 6.15 11.01 15.32
CA ASP A 143 4.99 11.43 16.11
C ASP A 143 4.23 10.25 16.73
N LYS A 144 4.57 9.03 16.31
CA LYS A 144 3.89 7.78 16.69
C LYS A 144 2.40 7.80 16.35
N GLN A 145 2.04 8.38 15.21
CA GLN A 145 0.64 8.59 14.81
C GLN A 145 0.37 8.10 13.39
N PHE A 146 -0.89 7.75 13.11
CA PHE A 146 -1.33 7.40 11.76
C PHE A 146 -1.76 8.65 10.98
N ILE A 147 -1.48 8.65 9.68
CA ILE A 147 -1.96 9.65 8.72
C ILE A 147 -2.68 8.88 7.61
N TYR A 148 -3.95 9.16 7.36
CA TYR A 148 -4.82 8.36 6.48
C TYR A 148 -5.87 9.21 5.76
N THR A 149 -6.49 8.64 4.73
CA THR A 149 -7.64 9.25 4.05
C THR A 149 -8.96 8.60 4.47
N GLU A 150 -10.08 9.23 4.10
CA GLU A 150 -11.41 8.63 4.26
C GLU A 150 -11.55 7.29 3.52
N ASP A 151 -10.77 7.03 2.47
CA ASP A 151 -10.79 5.75 1.75
C ASP A 151 -10.37 4.60 2.65
N PHE A 152 -9.38 4.83 3.53
CA PHE A 152 -8.95 3.83 4.50
C PHE A 152 -10.02 3.58 5.57
N LEU A 153 -10.70 4.63 6.04
CA LEU A 153 -11.83 4.50 6.96
C LEU A 153 -12.97 3.69 6.34
N SER A 154 -13.31 4.02 5.09
CA SER A 154 -14.31 3.30 4.30
C SER A 154 -13.94 1.83 4.11
N PHE A 155 -12.66 1.53 3.87
CA PHE A 155 -12.14 0.17 3.79
C PHE A 155 -12.32 -0.59 5.11
N LEU A 156 -11.89 -0.01 6.24
CA LEU A 156 -12.02 -0.67 7.54
C LEU A 156 -13.49 -0.93 7.91
N HIS A 157 -14.38 0.00 7.56
CA HIS A 157 -15.81 -0.12 7.79
C HIS A 157 -16.44 -1.25 6.95
N SER A 158 -16.19 -1.24 5.64
CA SER A 158 -16.94 -2.07 4.69
C SER A 158 -16.25 -3.38 4.32
N LYS A 159 -14.96 -3.52 4.64
CA LYS A 159 -14.07 -4.59 4.15
C LYS A 159 -14.16 -4.77 2.63
N THR A 160 -14.31 -3.64 1.92
CA THR A 160 -14.40 -3.58 0.46
C THR A 160 -13.14 -2.96 -0.12
N LEU A 161 -12.42 -3.75 -0.92
CA LEU A 161 -11.26 -3.31 -1.69
C LEU A 161 -11.73 -2.44 -2.85
N ASP A 162 -11.22 -1.22 -2.92
CA ASP A 162 -11.49 -0.28 -4.01
C ASP A 162 -10.21 0.52 -4.35
N TYR A 163 -10.24 1.27 -5.45
CA TYR A 163 -9.10 2.12 -5.84
C TYR A 163 -9.25 3.56 -5.33
N VAL A 164 -8.10 4.21 -5.11
CA VAL A 164 -7.96 5.62 -4.76
C VAL A 164 -7.31 6.37 -5.93
N PHE A 165 -6.02 6.14 -6.18
CA PHE A 165 -5.31 6.76 -7.30
C PHE A 165 -5.17 5.79 -8.47
N SER A 166 -5.98 5.98 -9.51
CA SER A 166 -6.05 5.07 -10.67
C SER A 166 -4.91 5.17 -11.69
N PRO A 167 -4.18 6.29 -11.85
CA PRO A 167 -2.95 6.25 -12.63
C PRO A 167 -2.04 5.17 -12.01
N ASN A 168 -1.69 4.15 -12.80
CA ASN A 168 -0.78 3.10 -12.35
C ASN A 168 -0.02 2.54 -13.55
N LEU A 169 1.30 2.37 -13.41
CA LEU A 169 2.16 1.82 -14.46
C LEU A 169 2.01 0.31 -14.66
N ASN A 170 1.36 -0.40 -13.74
CA ASN A 170 1.27 -1.86 -13.79
C ASN A 170 -0.17 -2.32 -13.57
N GLN A 171 -1.01 -2.06 -14.58
CA GLN A 171 -2.44 -2.38 -14.55
C GLN A 171 -2.67 -3.88 -14.34
N GLU A 172 -1.89 -4.74 -14.99
CA GLU A 172 -1.96 -6.19 -14.87
C GLU A 172 -1.66 -6.65 -13.45
N LEU A 173 -0.66 -6.07 -12.79
CA LEU A 173 -0.39 -6.36 -11.38
C LEU A 173 -1.53 -5.89 -10.48
N CYS A 174 -2.14 -4.74 -10.76
CA CYS A 174 -3.33 -4.30 -10.02
C CYS A 174 -4.51 -5.28 -10.16
N ILE A 175 -4.72 -5.84 -11.35
CA ILE A 175 -5.74 -6.87 -11.60
C ILE A 175 -5.43 -8.11 -10.75
N VAL A 176 -4.21 -8.65 -10.88
CA VAL A 176 -3.77 -9.84 -10.13
C VAL A 176 -3.87 -9.61 -8.62
N ASN A 177 -3.40 -8.45 -8.14
CA ASN A 177 -3.46 -8.10 -6.72
C ASN A 177 -4.89 -7.94 -6.21
N THR A 178 -5.82 -7.48 -7.05
CA THR A 178 -7.25 -7.42 -6.67
C THR A 178 -7.78 -8.83 -6.37
N VAL A 179 -7.47 -9.82 -7.21
CA VAL A 179 -7.85 -11.22 -6.98
C VAL A 179 -7.14 -11.77 -5.73
N TYR A 180 -5.83 -11.59 -5.65
CA TYR A 180 -5.01 -12.06 -4.53
C TYR A 180 -5.52 -11.56 -3.19
N TYR A 181 -5.72 -10.24 -3.05
CA TYR A 181 -6.13 -9.64 -1.79
C TYR A 181 -7.60 -9.92 -1.45
N SER A 182 -8.48 -10.03 -2.45
CA SER A 182 -9.86 -10.45 -2.24
C SER A 182 -9.92 -11.86 -1.67
N GLU A 183 -9.16 -12.81 -2.21
CA GLU A 183 -9.16 -14.19 -1.71
C GLU A 183 -8.43 -14.32 -0.36
N LYS A 184 -7.21 -13.78 -0.27
CA LYS A 184 -6.36 -13.91 0.94
C LYS A 184 -7.02 -13.33 2.19
N TYR A 185 -7.70 -12.19 2.05
CA TYR A 185 -8.29 -11.47 3.17
C TYR A 185 -9.82 -11.49 3.17
N LYS A 186 -10.44 -12.29 2.29
CA LYS A 186 -11.90 -12.41 2.13
C LYS A 186 -12.60 -11.06 1.94
N LEU A 187 -11.97 -10.16 1.18
CA LEU A 187 -12.48 -8.80 0.94
C LEU A 187 -13.49 -8.78 -0.20
N LYS A 188 -14.52 -7.94 -0.07
CA LYS A 188 -15.41 -7.62 -1.19
C LYS A 188 -14.66 -6.76 -2.20
N ILE A 189 -14.97 -6.90 -3.49
CA ILE A 189 -14.45 -6.01 -4.53
C ILE A 189 -15.50 -4.94 -4.82
N GLY A 190 -15.11 -3.67 -4.70
CA GLY A 190 -15.95 -2.52 -4.98
C GLY A 190 -16.32 -2.41 -6.46
N ASN A 191 -17.50 -1.85 -6.75
CA ASN A 191 -17.99 -1.74 -8.12
C ASN A 191 -17.13 -0.82 -8.99
N ARG A 192 -16.53 0.22 -8.40
CA ARG A 192 -15.61 1.14 -9.08
C ARG A 192 -14.35 0.40 -9.53
N LEU A 193 -13.64 -0.24 -8.60
CA LEU A 193 -12.49 -1.09 -8.91
C LEU A 193 -12.83 -2.18 -9.92
N LEU A 194 -13.95 -2.89 -9.76
CA LEU A 194 -14.36 -3.94 -10.69
C LEU A 194 -14.55 -3.41 -12.12
N LYS A 195 -15.20 -2.26 -12.29
CA LYS A 195 -15.37 -1.62 -13.60
C LYS A 195 -14.01 -1.24 -14.21
N LEU A 196 -13.12 -0.66 -13.41
CA LEU A 196 -11.78 -0.25 -13.84
C LEU A 196 -10.94 -1.44 -14.32
N ILE A 197 -10.80 -2.48 -13.49
CA ILE A 197 -9.97 -3.65 -13.82
C ILE A 197 -10.54 -4.46 -14.99
N ARG A 198 -11.86 -4.41 -15.21
CA ARG A 198 -12.49 -5.01 -16.41
C ARG A 198 -12.11 -4.24 -17.68
N ALA A 199 -12.10 -2.92 -17.64
CA ALA A 199 -11.67 -2.11 -18.78
C ALA A 199 -10.21 -2.42 -19.12
N TRP A 200 -9.31 -2.38 -18.13
CA TRP A 200 -7.89 -2.74 -18.32
C TRP A 200 -7.70 -4.16 -18.85
N HIS A 201 -8.47 -5.12 -18.35
CA HIS A 201 -8.41 -6.51 -18.84
C HIS A 201 -8.83 -6.65 -20.31
N LEU A 202 -9.77 -5.83 -20.79
CA LEU A 202 -10.22 -5.84 -22.18
C LEU A 202 -9.23 -5.14 -23.12
N GLU A 203 -8.52 -4.12 -22.64
CA GLU A 203 -7.56 -3.32 -23.42
C GLU A 203 -6.14 -3.94 -23.48
N GLY A 204 -5.73 -4.70 -22.46
CA GLY A 204 -4.33 -5.11 -22.26
C GLY A 204 -3.91 -6.49 -22.80
N GLY A 205 -2.58 -6.69 -22.84
CA GLY A 205 -1.93 -7.98 -23.11
C GLY A 205 -1.98 -8.89 -21.87
N ARG A 206 -2.77 -9.96 -21.92
CA ARG A 206 -3.18 -10.80 -20.78
C ARG A 206 -2.08 -11.72 -20.21
N ASP A 207 -0.85 -11.24 -20.03
CA ASP A 207 0.24 -12.05 -19.47
C ASP A 207 0.29 -11.99 -17.93
N TYR A 208 -0.82 -12.37 -17.28
CA TYR A 208 -0.87 -12.44 -15.82
C TYR A 208 0.07 -13.50 -15.26
N LYS A 209 0.47 -14.49 -16.07
CA LYS A 209 1.44 -15.51 -15.66
C LYS A 209 2.78 -14.87 -15.36
N GLN A 210 3.34 -14.10 -16.30
CA GLN A 210 4.65 -13.47 -16.09
C GLN A 210 4.60 -12.38 -15.02
N VAL A 211 3.50 -11.65 -14.91
CA VAL A 211 3.30 -10.67 -13.84
C VAL A 211 3.36 -11.33 -12.47
N GLN A 212 2.69 -12.47 -12.30
CA GLN A 212 2.71 -13.23 -11.05
C GLN A 212 4.10 -13.80 -10.75
N LEU A 213 4.78 -14.38 -11.74
CA LEU A 213 6.14 -14.89 -11.55
C LEU A 213 7.11 -13.78 -11.12
N LYS A 214 7.03 -12.59 -11.71
CA LYS A 214 7.88 -11.45 -11.33
C LYS A 214 7.58 -10.94 -9.91
N HIS A 215 6.32 -10.94 -9.50
CA HIS A 215 5.91 -10.35 -8.22
C HIS A 215 5.90 -11.33 -7.04
N PHE A 216 5.38 -12.54 -7.24
CA PHE A 216 5.23 -13.57 -6.22
C PHE A 216 6.29 -14.67 -6.30
N GLY A 217 7.01 -14.80 -7.42
CA GLY A 217 7.91 -15.92 -7.67
C GLY A 217 7.20 -17.20 -8.12
N GLU A 218 5.87 -17.20 -8.14
CA GLU A 218 5.03 -18.34 -8.52
C GLU A 218 3.73 -17.87 -9.18
N VAL A 219 3.00 -18.78 -9.81
CA VAL A 219 1.69 -18.51 -10.42
C VAL A 219 0.60 -18.97 -9.45
N LEU A 220 -0.06 -18.02 -8.80
CA LEU A 220 -1.12 -18.29 -7.82
C LEU A 220 -2.47 -18.54 -8.50
N PHE A 221 -2.72 -17.87 -9.62
CA PHE A 221 -3.98 -17.92 -10.36
C PHE A 221 -3.73 -18.16 -11.85
N SER A 222 -4.49 -19.08 -12.43
CA SER A 222 -4.53 -19.23 -13.89
C SER A 222 -5.22 -18.04 -14.54
N ASN A 223 -4.86 -17.73 -15.79
CA ASN A 223 -5.56 -16.71 -16.57
C ASN A 223 -7.08 -17.00 -16.64
N GLN A 224 -7.46 -18.27 -16.80
CA GLN A 224 -8.88 -18.69 -16.80
C GLN A 224 -9.61 -18.33 -15.50
N LYS A 225 -8.94 -18.44 -14.34
CA LYS A 225 -9.55 -18.07 -13.05
C LYS A 225 -9.76 -16.56 -12.95
N ILE A 226 -8.76 -15.76 -13.36
CA ILE A 226 -8.87 -14.30 -13.41
C ILE A 226 -9.99 -13.88 -14.36
N ASP A 227 -10.02 -14.44 -15.57
CA ASP A 227 -11.05 -14.17 -16.58
C ASP A 227 -12.45 -14.51 -16.06
N SER A 228 -12.60 -15.67 -15.40
CA SER A 228 -13.88 -16.10 -14.83
C SER A 228 -14.36 -15.16 -13.72
N MET A 229 -13.46 -14.70 -12.84
CA MET A 229 -13.79 -13.72 -11.80
C MET A 229 -14.26 -12.39 -12.41
N LEU A 230 -13.58 -11.92 -13.46
CA LEU A 230 -13.92 -10.68 -14.14
C LEU A 230 -15.24 -10.79 -14.92
N ASN A 231 -15.56 -11.95 -15.51
CA ASN A 231 -16.75 -12.15 -16.33
C ASN A 231 -18.01 -12.59 -15.55
N SER A 232 -17.85 -13.25 -14.40
CA SER A 232 -18.96 -13.87 -13.65
C SER A 232 -20.02 -12.90 -13.12
N ARG A 233 -19.73 -11.60 -12.95
CA ARG A 233 -20.71 -10.61 -12.45
C ARG A 233 -21.47 -9.84 -13.54
N LYS A 234 -21.71 -10.41 -14.72
CA LYS A 234 -22.61 -9.85 -15.76
C LYS A 234 -24.10 -10.26 -15.61
N LYS A 235 -24.46 -11.10 -14.62
CA LYS A 235 -25.81 -11.72 -14.52
C LYS A 235 -26.80 -11.05 -13.55
N VAL A 236 -26.51 -9.87 -13.02
CA VAL A 236 -27.46 -9.13 -12.17
C VAL A 236 -27.56 -7.73 -12.73
N ASP A 237 -28.35 -7.56 -13.79
CA ASP A 237 -28.95 -6.29 -14.26
C ASP A 237 -29.64 -6.51 -15.62
N ASN A 238 -30.57 -7.48 -15.71
CA ASN A 238 -31.45 -7.61 -16.88
C ASN A 238 -32.88 -8.07 -16.54
N ASN A 239 -33.29 -7.98 -15.27
CA ASN A 239 -34.67 -8.30 -14.84
C ASN A 239 -35.43 -7.05 -14.37
N TYR A 240 -35.43 -5.99 -15.17
CA TYR A 240 -36.41 -4.91 -15.07
C TYR A 240 -36.72 -4.33 -16.45
N VAL A 241 -37.33 -5.14 -17.32
CA VAL A 241 -38.29 -4.68 -18.34
C VAL A 241 -39.29 -5.80 -18.58
N LYS A 242 -40.43 -5.73 -17.89
CA LYS A 242 -41.77 -6.02 -18.43
C LYS A 242 -42.76 -5.18 -17.65
#